data_AF-A0A1I5RP16-F1
#
_entry.id   AF-A0A1I5RP16-F1
#
_cell.length_a   1.000
_cell.length_b   1.000
_cell.length_c   1.000
_cell.angle_alpha   90.00
_cell.angle_beta   90.00
_cell.angle_gamma   90.00
#
_symmetry.space_group_name_H-M   'P 1'
#
loop_
_entity.id
_entity.type
_entity.pdbx_description
1 polymer ?
#
loop_
_entity_poly.entity_id
_entity_poly.type
_entity_poly.pdbx_seq_one_letter_code
_entity_poly.pdbx_strand_id
1 'polypeptide(L)'
;MADRITEQGQGGPDTPGEAAAEKAAPAEAAERTATPSETARGKAAASAATSGKTAAAETAQRTATPAGASPHNATQAETAATPAGDPAKLRSRHITMIALGGIIGASLFVGSGNVVRAVGPAAVISYLIGGLLVFLAMRMLGEMAAARPAIGSFMEYARVGLGEWAGYLVGWLYWYYWIGVIAFEAVVGGSVLGGWFPDVPQWVFSVVLLLFFTTTNLVSARSFGEVEYWLASIKVAAIIVFLAVGALFAFGLWPKASFSIPNLWQHGGFAPQGWWPVLSGVAIVIFSYFGTEIAVMAAAESEDPAKGVRRAVVTVIWRILLFFVGGVLLIVTIVPWNQLPDPKQEGPFAHAFTLFGLPGAGLVMNAVVLTAACSVLNSGLYSAGRMFSALAEKRLAPRAVAKKSKSGVPAVAVVACTIGGYIAVFVNFVAPGSGIFDFIMNSAGLVALFVYSFIAFTQMRMRHNMTPEERAGLKLKMWLHPWLGILTVVGVVAIIVVMLLTDDSARTQVWTSIVSLAVIAAFWPLVRRQLRKGAAKES
;
A
#
# COMPACT_ATOMS: atom_id res chain seq x y z
N MET A 1 10.92 52.87 19.73
CA MET A 1 12.29 52.44 19.41
C MET A 1 12.18 51.60 18.15
N ALA A 2 12.59 52.04 16.96
CA ALA A 2 13.61 53.05 16.60
C ALA A 2 15.02 52.61 17.07
N ASP A 3 16.07 52.57 16.24
CA ASP A 3 16.23 52.98 14.82
C ASP A 3 17.52 52.36 14.20
N ARG A 4 17.74 52.46 12.86
CA ARG A 4 19.05 52.28 12.14
C ARG A 4 19.62 50.84 12.02
N ILE A 5 20.54 50.41 11.12
CA ILE A 5 21.19 50.87 9.84
C ILE A 5 21.91 49.63 9.22
N THR A 6 22.44 49.50 7.99
CA THR A 6 22.10 49.89 6.58
C THR A 6 23.23 49.37 5.64
N GLU A 7 23.00 49.28 4.31
CA GLU A 7 23.99 49.01 3.21
C GLU A 7 24.67 47.61 3.13
N GLN A 8 25.38 47.24 2.04
CA GLN A 8 25.05 47.11 0.59
C GLN A 8 26.31 46.58 -0.19
N GLY A 9 26.16 46.25 -1.49
CA GLY A 9 27.24 45.83 -2.42
C GLY A 9 27.34 44.30 -2.57
N GLN A 10 27.08 43.64 -3.71
CA GLN A 10 27.47 43.81 -5.12
C GLN A 10 28.98 43.69 -5.40
N GLY A 11 29.35 42.71 -6.24
CA GLY A 11 30.71 42.55 -6.79
C GLY A 11 31.02 41.14 -7.32
N GLY A 12 31.13 41.01 -8.64
CA GLY A 12 31.95 40.02 -9.36
C GLY A 12 32.77 40.77 -10.43
N PRO A 13 33.51 40.11 -11.35
CA PRO A 13 33.49 38.68 -11.69
C PRO A 13 34.92 38.08 -11.83
N ASP A 14 35.09 37.15 -12.79
CA ASP A 14 36.31 36.73 -13.49
C ASP A 14 37.26 35.63 -12.93
N THR A 15 37.63 34.75 -13.88
CA THR A 15 38.60 33.63 -13.80
C THR A 15 39.67 33.81 -14.87
N PRO A 16 40.92 33.35 -14.65
CA PRO A 16 41.60 32.63 -15.75
C PRO A 16 42.61 31.52 -15.32
N GLY A 17 42.89 30.60 -16.24
CA GLY A 17 44.08 29.69 -16.27
C GLY A 17 44.00 28.42 -15.40
N GLU A 18 44.21 27.16 -15.83
CA GLU A 18 45.02 26.51 -16.89
C GLU A 18 46.42 26.01 -16.42
N ALA A 19 46.62 24.67 -16.40
CA ALA A 19 47.88 23.95 -16.70
C ALA A 19 47.78 22.41 -16.43
N ALA A 20 48.58 21.60 -17.14
CA ALA A 20 48.94 20.17 -16.92
C ALA A 20 47.78 19.14 -16.75
N ALA A 21 47.53 18.12 -17.60
CA ALA A 21 48.32 17.29 -18.53
C ALA A 21 49.31 16.29 -17.90
N GLU A 22 49.19 14.99 -18.22
CA GLU A 22 50.19 14.17 -18.95
C GLU A 22 50.01 12.61 -18.82
N LYS A 23 49.99 11.89 -19.97
CA LYS A 23 50.26 10.41 -20.19
C LYS A 23 49.37 9.36 -19.48
N ALA A 24 49.21 8.11 -19.95
CA ALA A 24 49.53 7.43 -21.23
C ALA A 24 48.58 6.20 -21.45
N ALA A 25 48.65 5.55 -22.61
CA ALA A 25 47.89 4.34 -23.03
C ALA A 25 48.88 3.21 -23.45
N PRO A 26 48.56 2.16 -24.28
CA PRO A 26 47.30 1.49 -24.68
C PRO A 26 47.42 -0.08 -24.64
N ALA A 27 46.63 -0.81 -25.47
CA ALA A 27 46.87 -2.17 -26.02
C ALA A 27 46.76 -3.41 -25.07
N GLU A 28 46.51 -4.66 -25.50
CA GLU A 28 46.03 -5.34 -26.75
C GLU A 28 45.44 -6.73 -26.32
N ALA A 29 44.35 -7.28 -26.90
CA ALA A 29 44.17 -8.07 -28.15
C ALA A 29 44.56 -9.58 -28.12
N ALA A 30 44.04 -10.35 -29.09
CA ALA A 30 44.06 -11.84 -29.26
C ALA A 30 43.25 -12.65 -28.19
N GLU A 31 42.34 -13.60 -28.46
CA GLU A 31 41.97 -14.53 -29.57
C GLU A 31 42.55 -15.98 -29.42
N ARG A 32 41.75 -16.99 -29.81
CA ARG A 32 42.08 -18.44 -30.05
C ARG A 32 42.19 -19.34 -28.79
N THR A 33 41.87 -20.65 -28.80
CA THR A 33 41.10 -21.56 -29.71
C THR A 33 40.72 -22.87 -28.98
N ALA A 34 39.96 -23.74 -29.67
CA ALA A 34 39.97 -25.22 -29.60
C ALA A 34 38.99 -25.96 -28.66
N THR A 35 38.00 -26.61 -29.27
CA THR A 35 37.49 -27.94 -28.89
C THR A 35 38.45 -29.04 -29.40
N PRO A 36 38.31 -30.31 -28.96
CA PRO A 36 37.63 -31.26 -29.87
C PRO A 36 36.86 -32.42 -29.19
N SER A 37 36.05 -33.14 -29.99
CA SER A 37 35.86 -34.62 -30.12
C SER A 37 36.09 -35.58 -28.92
N GLU A 38 35.45 -36.75 -28.75
CA GLU A 38 34.33 -37.44 -29.43
C GLU A 38 33.92 -38.73 -28.65
N THR A 39 33.04 -39.55 -29.24
CA THR A 39 32.75 -40.97 -28.95
C THR A 39 31.90 -41.34 -27.71
N ALA A 40 31.33 -42.55 -27.62
CA ALA A 40 30.32 -43.21 -28.48
C ALA A 40 30.02 -44.65 -27.96
N ARG A 41 28.84 -45.20 -28.32
CA ARG A 41 28.35 -46.57 -28.03
C ARG A 41 27.99 -46.82 -26.54
N GLY A 42 27.09 -47.75 -26.19
CA GLY A 42 26.38 -48.72 -27.04
C GLY A 42 25.07 -49.27 -26.44
N LYS A 43 24.26 -49.83 -27.36
CA LYS A 43 22.92 -50.43 -27.20
C LYS A 43 22.86 -51.70 -26.32
N ALA A 44 21.61 -52.09 -26.00
CA ALA A 44 21.08 -53.47 -25.86
C ALA A 44 21.38 -54.24 -24.55
N ALA A 45 20.53 -55.19 -24.10
CA ALA A 45 19.09 -55.42 -24.34
C ALA A 45 18.52 -56.50 -23.39
N ALA A 46 17.20 -56.43 -23.10
CA ALA A 46 16.32 -57.53 -22.68
C ALA A 46 16.69 -58.31 -21.37
N SER A 47 15.88 -59.22 -20.80
CA SER A 47 14.52 -59.70 -21.14
C SER A 47 13.81 -60.27 -19.90
N ALA A 48 12.47 -60.33 -19.93
CA ALA A 48 11.61 -61.39 -19.34
C ALA A 48 11.64 -61.70 -17.81
N ALA A 49 10.59 -62.28 -17.18
CA ALA A 49 9.15 -62.37 -17.46
C ALA A 49 8.43 -63.02 -16.24
N THR A 50 7.13 -63.36 -16.39
CA THR A 50 6.29 -64.24 -15.52
C THR A 50 5.65 -63.50 -14.32
N SER A 51 4.37 -63.07 -14.35
CA SER A 51 3.08 -63.79 -14.52
C SER A 51 2.58 -64.45 -13.21
N GLY A 52 1.31 -64.37 -12.81
CA GLY A 52 0.13 -63.71 -13.43
C GLY A 52 -1.20 -64.37 -13.00
N LYS A 53 -2.32 -64.03 -13.70
CA LYS A 53 -3.68 -64.62 -13.59
C LYS A 53 -4.50 -64.28 -12.31
N THR A 54 -5.85 -64.19 -12.29
CA THR A 54 -6.91 -64.27 -13.34
C THR A 54 -8.21 -63.58 -12.90
N ALA A 55 -8.96 -62.97 -13.85
CA ALA A 55 -10.37 -63.19 -14.28
C ALA A 55 -11.47 -63.46 -13.19
N ALA A 56 -12.76 -63.13 -13.24
CA ALA A 56 -13.83 -62.84 -14.24
C ALA A 56 -15.18 -63.23 -13.53
N ALA A 57 -16.43 -62.98 -13.95
CA ALA A 57 -17.09 -62.09 -14.92
C ALA A 57 -18.64 -62.10 -14.64
N GLU A 58 -19.43 -61.40 -15.48
CA GLU A 58 -20.92 -61.48 -15.63
C GLU A 58 -21.81 -61.05 -14.44
N THR A 59 -23.07 -60.58 -14.63
CA THR A 59 -23.87 -60.21 -15.84
C THR A 59 -24.49 -58.79 -15.59
N ALA A 60 -25.58 -58.25 -16.16
CA ALA A 60 -26.71 -58.68 -17.01
C ALA A 60 -27.21 -57.50 -17.91
N GLN A 61 -28.48 -57.49 -18.33
CA GLN A 61 -29.14 -56.41 -19.11
C GLN A 61 -30.54 -56.07 -18.58
N ARG A 62 -31.04 -54.86 -18.86
CA ARG A 62 -32.34 -54.68 -19.55
C ARG A 62 -32.53 -53.27 -20.11
N THR A 63 -33.14 -53.19 -21.29
CA THR A 63 -33.47 -51.97 -22.05
C THR A 63 -34.97 -51.68 -21.98
N ALA A 64 -35.33 -50.39 -21.94
CA ALA A 64 -36.67 -49.92 -22.30
C ALA A 64 -36.63 -48.43 -22.67
N THR A 65 -37.07 -48.10 -23.88
CA THR A 65 -37.45 -46.74 -24.29
C THR A 65 -38.86 -46.84 -24.88
N PRO A 66 -39.74 -45.88 -24.57
CA PRO A 66 -40.38 -45.15 -25.67
C PRO A 66 -40.34 -43.63 -25.45
N ALA A 67 -40.41 -42.88 -26.55
CA ALA A 67 -40.48 -41.41 -26.51
C ALA A 67 -41.95 -40.93 -26.52
N GLY A 68 -42.23 -39.79 -25.87
CA GLY A 68 -43.55 -39.15 -25.95
C GLY A 68 -43.70 -37.90 -25.07
N ALA A 69 -43.93 -36.75 -25.71
CA ALA A 69 -44.50 -35.50 -25.16
C ALA A 69 -43.90 -34.89 -23.87
N SER A 70 -43.12 -33.81 -24.05
CA SER A 70 -43.10 -32.64 -23.15
C SER A 70 -44.19 -31.62 -23.61
N PRO A 71 -44.46 -30.49 -22.91
CA PRO A 71 -43.93 -30.01 -21.62
C PRO A 71 -44.99 -29.52 -20.60
N HIS A 72 -44.71 -29.65 -19.29
CA HIS A 72 -44.94 -28.60 -18.26
C HIS A 72 -44.63 -29.11 -16.84
N ASN A 73 -43.46 -28.72 -16.30
CA ASN A 73 -43.22 -28.29 -14.90
C ASN A 73 -41.71 -28.37 -14.58
N ALA A 74 -40.98 -27.30 -14.91
CA ALA A 74 -39.53 -27.20 -14.74
C ALA A 74 -39.13 -26.07 -13.75
N THR A 75 -39.86 -25.92 -12.64
CA THR A 75 -39.57 -24.90 -11.62
C THR A 75 -39.75 -25.41 -10.18
N GLN A 76 -39.11 -26.54 -9.84
CA GLN A 76 -38.69 -26.81 -8.47
C GLN A 76 -37.19 -27.12 -8.47
N ALA A 77 -36.39 -26.08 -8.74
CA ALA A 77 -34.96 -26.11 -8.46
C ALA A 77 -34.79 -26.12 -6.94
N GLU A 78 -34.41 -27.29 -6.41
CA GLU A 78 -34.13 -27.52 -5.00
C GLU A 78 -33.21 -26.41 -4.46
N THR A 79 -33.73 -25.59 -3.54
CA THR A 79 -33.01 -24.41 -3.04
C THR A 79 -31.96 -24.88 -2.02
N ALA A 80 -30.86 -25.42 -2.53
CA ALA A 80 -29.72 -25.90 -1.76
C ALA A 80 -29.20 -24.75 -0.86
N ALA A 81 -29.59 -24.79 0.41
CA ALA A 81 -29.26 -23.76 1.38
C ALA A 81 -27.74 -23.69 1.53
N THR A 82 -27.14 -22.61 1.02
CA THR A 82 -25.71 -22.34 1.22
C THR A 82 -25.44 -22.37 2.73
N PRO A 83 -24.51 -23.22 3.22
CA PRO A 83 -24.27 -23.33 4.66
C PRO A 83 -23.93 -21.94 5.21
N ALA A 84 -24.69 -21.51 6.22
CA ALA A 84 -24.60 -20.14 6.73
C ALA A 84 -23.19 -19.89 7.28
N GLY A 85 -22.38 -19.16 6.50
CA GLY A 85 -20.98 -18.89 6.81
C GLY A 85 -20.83 -18.26 8.20
N ASP A 86 -19.82 -18.73 8.93
CA ASP A 86 -19.46 -18.32 10.29
C ASP A 86 -19.76 -16.81 10.53
N PRO A 87 -20.66 -16.47 11.47
CA PRO A 87 -21.17 -15.11 11.61
C PRO A 87 -20.10 -14.08 12.02
N ALA A 88 -18.91 -14.51 12.42
CA ALA A 88 -17.76 -13.65 12.71
C ALA A 88 -16.93 -13.26 11.47
N LYS A 89 -17.06 -13.96 10.33
CA LYS A 89 -16.19 -13.82 9.15
C LYS A 89 -16.60 -12.68 8.20
N LEU A 90 -15.66 -12.28 7.35
CA LEU A 90 -15.84 -11.26 6.32
C LEU A 90 -16.54 -11.84 5.07
N ARG A 91 -17.68 -11.25 4.70
CA ARG A 91 -18.41 -11.56 3.46
C ARG A 91 -17.68 -10.98 2.25
N SER A 92 -17.92 -11.57 1.06
CA SER A 92 -17.39 -11.08 -0.23
C SER A 92 -17.63 -9.58 -0.48
N ARG A 93 -18.77 -9.02 -0.02
CA ARG A 93 -19.05 -7.58 -0.08
C ARG A 93 -18.10 -6.74 0.77
N HIS A 94 -17.72 -7.21 1.97
CA HIS A 94 -16.80 -6.50 2.86
C HIS A 94 -15.41 -6.50 2.26
N ILE A 95 -14.91 -7.65 1.78
CA ILE A 95 -13.61 -7.76 1.11
C ILE A 95 -13.54 -6.84 -0.12
N THR A 96 -14.63 -6.74 -0.88
CA THR A 96 -14.72 -5.84 -2.04
C THR A 96 -14.66 -4.37 -1.61
N MET A 97 -15.33 -3.96 -0.54
CA MET A 97 -15.28 -2.56 -0.05
C MET A 97 -14.00 -2.21 0.72
N ILE A 98 -13.44 -3.12 1.53
CA ILE A 98 -12.11 -2.98 2.14
C ILE A 98 -11.07 -2.77 1.04
N ALA A 99 -11.18 -3.50 -0.08
CA ALA A 99 -10.32 -3.30 -1.24
C ALA A 99 -10.59 -1.96 -1.94
N LEU A 100 -11.84 -1.51 -2.08
CA LEU A 100 -12.20 -0.26 -2.76
C LEU A 100 -11.84 0.99 -1.96
N GLY A 101 -12.29 1.08 -0.71
CA GLY A 101 -12.22 2.28 0.12
C GLY A 101 -11.09 2.29 1.14
N GLY A 102 -10.58 1.13 1.59
CA GLY A 102 -9.61 1.07 2.69
C GLY A 102 -8.24 1.71 2.41
N ILE A 103 -7.99 2.07 1.14
CA ILE A 103 -6.79 2.79 0.67
C ILE A 103 -7.03 4.30 0.48
N ILE A 104 -8.29 4.74 0.49
CA ILE A 104 -8.70 6.11 0.18
C ILE A 104 -8.75 6.90 1.50
N GLY A 105 -7.58 7.34 1.97
CA GLY A 105 -7.42 8.17 3.17
C GLY A 105 -7.61 9.66 2.92
N ALA A 106 -7.51 10.47 3.99
CA ALA A 106 -7.51 11.92 3.83
C ALA A 106 -6.22 12.42 3.14
N SER A 107 -5.18 11.58 3.12
CA SER A 107 -3.95 11.76 2.33
C SER A 107 -4.21 12.08 0.84
N LEU A 108 -5.23 11.46 0.21
CA LEU A 108 -5.62 11.82 -1.16
C LEU A 108 -6.26 13.21 -1.24
N PHE A 109 -7.18 13.52 -0.32
CA PHE A 109 -8.00 14.73 -0.41
C PHE A 109 -7.30 16.01 0.07
N VAL A 110 -6.34 15.87 0.99
CA VAL A 110 -5.57 16.95 1.61
C VAL A 110 -4.10 16.88 1.15
N GLY A 111 -3.45 15.72 1.37
CA GLY A 111 -2.01 15.53 1.12
C GLY A 111 -1.59 15.66 -0.35
N SER A 112 -2.49 15.41 -1.30
CA SER A 112 -2.21 15.64 -2.73
C SER A 112 -1.87 17.10 -3.06
N GLY A 113 -2.34 18.06 -2.26
CA GLY A 113 -1.98 19.48 -2.44
C GLY A 113 -0.49 19.73 -2.21
N ASN A 114 0.15 18.97 -1.31
CA ASN A 114 1.60 19.04 -1.10
C ASN A 114 2.36 18.50 -2.32
N VAL A 115 1.89 17.37 -2.90
CA VAL A 115 2.47 16.82 -4.14
C VAL A 115 2.36 17.82 -5.28
N VAL A 116 1.18 18.40 -5.50
CA VAL A 116 0.94 19.34 -6.60
C VAL A 116 1.79 20.61 -6.48
N ARG A 117 2.02 21.18 -5.29
CA ARG A 117 2.95 22.32 -5.16
C ARG A 117 4.41 21.93 -5.31
N ALA A 118 4.80 20.74 -4.85
CA ALA A 118 6.18 20.27 -4.94
C ALA A 118 6.63 19.96 -6.37
N VAL A 119 5.72 19.55 -7.27
CA VAL A 119 6.09 19.08 -8.62
C VAL A 119 5.25 19.64 -9.78
N GLY A 120 4.21 20.45 -9.51
CA GLY A 120 3.29 20.98 -10.52
C GLY A 120 2.37 19.92 -11.15
N PRO A 121 1.90 20.14 -12.40
CA PRO A 121 1.06 19.19 -13.13
C PRO A 121 1.67 17.78 -13.28
N ALA A 122 3.00 17.66 -13.28
CA ALA A 122 3.74 16.40 -13.23
C ALA A 122 3.50 15.56 -11.96
N ALA A 123 2.69 16.03 -11.00
CA ALA A 123 2.13 15.22 -9.93
C ALA A 123 1.42 13.98 -10.47
N VAL A 124 0.75 14.10 -11.62
CA VAL A 124 0.11 12.97 -12.33
C VAL A 124 1.12 11.85 -12.63
N ILE A 125 2.36 12.20 -13.00
CA ILE A 125 3.46 11.24 -13.24
C ILE A 125 3.97 10.64 -11.92
N SER A 126 4.04 11.44 -10.84
CA SER A 126 4.37 10.94 -9.49
C SER A 126 3.36 9.88 -9.04
N TYR A 127 2.06 10.16 -9.21
CA TYR A 127 0.96 9.23 -8.89
C TYR A 127 0.98 7.97 -9.77
N LEU A 128 1.40 8.07 -11.04
CA LEU A 128 1.58 6.92 -11.93
C LEU A 128 2.79 6.06 -11.56
N ILE A 129 3.97 6.65 -11.27
CA ILE A 129 5.18 5.90 -10.90
C ILE A 129 4.98 5.19 -9.56
N GLY A 130 4.47 5.90 -8.54
CA GLY A 130 4.13 5.28 -7.25
C GLY A 130 3.07 4.20 -7.40
N GLY A 131 2.08 4.43 -8.26
CA GLY A 131 1.02 3.47 -8.54
C GLY A 131 1.51 2.20 -9.23
N LEU A 132 2.50 2.33 -10.14
CA LEU A 132 3.18 1.20 -10.76
C LEU A 132 3.96 0.39 -9.73
N LEU A 133 4.79 1.02 -8.88
CA LEU A 133 5.55 0.32 -7.84
C LEU A 133 4.62 -0.46 -6.89
N VAL A 134 3.52 0.15 -6.47
CA VAL A 134 2.48 -0.48 -5.64
C VAL A 134 1.82 -1.65 -6.37
N PHE A 135 1.45 -1.48 -7.64
CA PHE A 135 0.85 -2.55 -8.44
C PHE A 135 1.81 -3.75 -8.61
N LEU A 136 3.10 -3.50 -8.86
CA LEU A 136 4.13 -4.55 -8.95
C LEU A 136 4.31 -5.26 -7.59
N ALA A 137 4.40 -4.52 -6.48
CA ALA A 137 4.46 -5.08 -5.14
C ALA A 137 3.23 -5.94 -4.81
N MET A 138 2.02 -5.45 -5.12
CA MET A 138 0.77 -6.20 -4.91
C MET A 138 0.67 -7.43 -5.82
N ARG A 139 1.22 -7.37 -7.05
CA ARG A 139 1.29 -8.54 -7.94
C ARG A 139 2.26 -9.61 -7.42
N MET A 140 3.40 -9.20 -6.87
CA MET A 140 4.37 -10.10 -6.24
C MET A 140 3.82 -10.73 -4.96
N LEU A 141 3.18 -9.94 -4.10
CA LEU A 141 2.48 -10.44 -2.91
C LEU A 141 1.33 -11.40 -3.28
N GLY A 142 0.55 -11.06 -4.31
CA GLY A 142 -0.54 -11.90 -4.81
C GLY A 142 -0.08 -13.25 -5.36
N GLU A 143 1.11 -13.34 -5.95
CA GLU A 143 1.71 -14.63 -6.32
C GLU A 143 2.01 -15.47 -5.08
N MET A 144 2.70 -14.90 -4.09
CA MET A 144 3.06 -15.62 -2.85
C MET A 144 1.79 -16.10 -2.11
N ALA A 145 0.76 -15.25 -2.03
CA ALA A 145 -0.50 -15.57 -1.39
C ALA A 145 -1.40 -16.54 -2.18
N ALA A 146 -1.38 -16.53 -3.52
CA ALA A 146 -2.05 -17.55 -4.32
C ALA A 146 -1.30 -18.90 -4.31
N ALA A 147 0.02 -18.90 -4.08
CA ALA A 147 0.87 -20.08 -4.01
C ALA A 147 0.81 -20.78 -2.65
N ARG A 148 0.82 -20.03 -1.54
CA ARG A 148 0.83 -20.58 -0.17
C ARG A 148 -0.19 -19.87 0.75
N PRO A 149 -1.51 -20.00 0.51
CA PRO A 149 -2.56 -19.27 1.26
C PRO A 149 -2.55 -19.46 2.78
N ALA A 150 -1.98 -20.56 3.27
CA ALA A 150 -1.82 -20.82 4.71
C ALA A 150 -0.86 -19.84 5.41
N ILE A 151 -0.09 -19.05 4.66
CA ILE A 151 0.77 -17.99 5.18
C ILE A 151 -0.06 -16.69 5.29
N GLY A 152 -0.69 -16.50 6.45
CA GLY A 152 -1.69 -15.44 6.68
C GLY A 152 -1.19 -13.99 6.72
N SER A 153 0.11 -13.72 6.48
CA SER A 153 0.68 -12.35 6.49
C SER A 153 1.92 -12.25 5.60
N PHE A 154 2.16 -11.09 5.01
CA PHE A 154 3.38 -10.84 4.22
C PHE A 154 4.66 -10.72 5.03
N MET A 155 4.54 -10.44 6.33
CA MET A 155 5.64 -10.65 7.27
C MET A 155 6.06 -12.12 7.33
N GLU A 156 5.09 -13.04 7.31
CA GLU A 156 5.36 -14.48 7.32
C GLU A 156 5.88 -14.96 5.95
N TYR A 157 5.49 -14.35 4.82
CA TYR A 157 6.19 -14.57 3.54
C TYR A 157 7.66 -14.15 3.65
N ALA A 158 7.96 -12.96 4.19
CA ALA A 158 9.34 -12.50 4.38
C ALA A 158 10.14 -13.43 5.33
N ARG A 159 9.51 -13.90 6.42
CA ARG A 159 10.10 -14.88 7.35
C ARG A 159 10.46 -16.19 6.65
N VAL A 160 9.57 -16.71 5.80
CA VAL A 160 9.76 -17.98 5.09
C VAL A 160 10.71 -17.87 3.88
N GLY A 161 10.70 -16.73 3.17
CA GLY A 161 11.52 -16.50 1.97
C GLY A 161 12.94 -16.03 2.26
N LEU A 162 13.12 -15.14 3.24
CA LEU A 162 14.39 -14.47 3.55
C LEU A 162 14.94 -14.81 4.95
N GLY A 163 14.10 -15.35 5.84
CA GLY A 163 14.47 -15.78 7.21
C GLY A 163 13.91 -14.87 8.31
N GLU A 164 14.05 -15.33 9.57
CA GLU A 164 13.49 -14.70 10.78
C GLU A 164 13.71 -13.19 10.89
N TRP A 165 14.90 -12.72 10.51
CA TRP A 165 15.30 -11.31 10.56
C TRP A 165 14.43 -10.43 9.63
N ALA A 166 14.06 -10.93 8.46
CA ALA A 166 13.26 -10.19 7.48
C ALA A 166 11.80 -10.14 7.90
N GLY A 167 11.27 -11.23 8.47
CA GLY A 167 9.94 -11.21 9.12
C GLY A 167 9.90 -10.19 10.27
N TYR A 168 10.91 -10.22 11.15
CA TYR A 168 11.03 -9.24 12.23
C TYR A 168 11.04 -7.79 11.70
N LEU A 169 11.92 -7.46 10.75
CA LEU A 169 11.97 -6.11 10.17
C LEU A 169 10.65 -5.71 9.51
N VAL A 170 10.13 -6.52 8.59
CA VAL A 170 8.91 -6.20 7.83
C VAL A 170 7.70 -5.99 8.73
N GLY A 171 7.52 -6.83 9.76
CA GLY A 171 6.39 -6.69 10.68
C GLY A 171 6.49 -5.44 11.56
N TRP A 172 7.68 -5.13 12.10
CA TRP A 172 7.87 -3.96 12.95
C TRP A 172 7.87 -2.64 12.18
N LEU A 173 8.43 -2.63 10.96
CA LEU A 173 8.31 -1.51 10.01
C LEU A 173 6.84 -1.23 9.69
N TYR A 174 6.07 -2.27 9.36
CA TYR A 174 4.63 -2.14 9.06
C TYR A 174 3.83 -1.65 10.27
N TRP A 175 4.08 -2.20 11.46
CA TRP A 175 3.43 -1.74 12.68
C TRP A 175 3.74 -0.26 12.95
N TYR A 176 5.02 0.13 12.91
CA TYR A 176 5.47 1.50 13.12
C TYR A 176 4.82 2.49 12.15
N TYR A 177 4.79 2.16 10.85
CA TYR A 177 4.08 2.93 9.82
C TYR A 177 2.64 3.22 10.23
N TRP A 178 1.90 2.18 10.65
CA TRP A 178 0.49 2.33 11.01
C TRP A 178 0.27 3.13 12.28
N ILE A 179 1.17 3.10 13.26
CA ILE A 179 1.07 4.00 14.43
C ILE A 179 1.13 5.47 13.97
N GLY A 180 2.03 5.79 13.03
CA GLY A 180 2.09 7.11 12.41
C GLY A 180 0.80 7.49 11.67
N VAL A 181 0.32 6.64 10.76
CA VAL A 181 -0.91 6.93 9.99
C VAL A 181 -2.15 7.01 10.86
N ILE A 182 -2.29 6.18 11.90
CA ILE A 182 -3.40 6.25 12.86
C ILE A 182 -3.38 7.60 13.60
N ALA A 183 -2.20 8.11 13.98
CA ALA A 183 -2.09 9.42 14.61
C ALA A 183 -2.39 10.57 13.64
N PHE A 184 -1.89 10.48 12.39
CA PHE A 184 -2.16 11.45 11.32
C PHE A 184 -3.65 11.58 11.03
N GLU A 185 -4.33 10.47 10.72
CA GLU A 185 -5.75 10.47 10.37
C GLU A 185 -6.64 10.87 11.58
N ALA A 186 -6.21 10.59 12.82
CA ALA A 186 -6.87 11.12 14.02
C ALA A 186 -6.76 12.64 14.14
N VAL A 187 -5.59 13.22 13.84
CA VAL A 187 -5.38 14.68 13.82
C VAL A 187 -6.19 15.34 12.70
N VAL A 188 -6.22 14.75 11.50
CA VAL A 188 -6.99 15.26 10.35
C VAL A 188 -8.50 15.16 10.58
N GLY A 189 -9.02 14.01 11.01
CA GLY A 189 -10.43 13.85 11.37
C GLY A 189 -10.85 14.78 12.51
N GLY A 190 -9.98 14.96 13.50
CA GLY A 190 -10.17 15.96 14.56
C GLY A 190 -10.19 17.39 14.03
N SER A 191 -9.37 17.72 13.03
CA SER A 191 -9.33 19.04 12.39
C SER A 191 -10.65 19.39 11.69
N VAL A 192 -11.23 18.42 10.97
CA VAL A 192 -12.53 18.60 10.32
C VAL A 192 -13.65 18.85 11.34
N LEU A 193 -13.68 18.06 12.43
CA LEU A 193 -14.68 18.21 13.48
C LEU A 193 -14.51 19.52 14.28
N GLY A 194 -13.26 19.94 14.56
CA GLY A 194 -12.99 21.25 15.17
C GLY A 194 -13.43 22.43 14.28
N GLY A 195 -13.34 22.28 12.95
CA GLY A 195 -13.88 23.26 12.01
C GLY A 195 -15.42 23.33 11.95
N TRP A 196 -16.13 22.33 12.50
CA TRP A 196 -17.60 22.33 12.63
C TRP A 196 -18.07 22.72 14.04
N PHE A 197 -17.23 22.49 15.05
CA PHE A 197 -17.53 22.73 16.47
C PHE A 197 -16.35 23.48 17.14
N PRO A 198 -16.15 24.78 16.87
CA PRO A 198 -14.97 25.52 17.30
C PRO A 198 -14.77 25.59 18.83
N ASP A 199 -15.86 25.48 19.60
CA ASP A 199 -15.84 25.49 21.07
C ASP A 199 -15.21 24.23 21.68
N VAL A 200 -14.99 23.17 20.90
CA VAL A 200 -14.42 21.90 21.35
C VAL A 200 -12.99 21.74 20.79
N PRO A 201 -11.96 21.67 21.65
CA PRO A 201 -10.57 21.57 21.20
C PRO A 201 -10.31 20.35 20.29
N GLN A 202 -9.60 20.58 19.19
CA GLN A 202 -9.29 19.57 18.15
C GLN A 202 -8.78 18.22 18.71
N TRP A 203 -7.94 18.26 19.75
CA TRP A 203 -7.39 17.07 20.39
C TRP A 203 -8.46 16.14 20.98
N VAL A 204 -9.57 16.70 21.47
CA VAL A 204 -10.71 15.93 22.01
C VAL A 204 -11.33 15.09 20.91
N PHE A 205 -11.57 15.67 19.73
CA PHE A 205 -12.09 14.95 18.58
C PHE A 205 -11.11 13.88 18.09
N SER A 206 -9.81 14.18 18.03
CA SER A 206 -8.79 13.18 17.68
C SER A 206 -8.78 11.97 18.62
N VAL A 207 -8.92 12.20 19.93
CA VAL A 207 -9.01 11.15 20.95
C VAL A 207 -10.32 10.37 20.85
N VAL A 208 -11.46 11.04 20.66
CA VAL A 208 -12.79 10.40 20.56
C VAL A 208 -12.90 9.53 19.30
N LEU A 209 -12.40 9.99 18.15
CA LEU A 209 -12.36 9.19 16.92
C LEU A 209 -11.52 7.92 17.12
N LEU A 210 -10.33 8.05 17.72
CA LEU A 210 -9.45 6.92 17.98
C LEU A 210 -10.11 5.92 18.95
N LEU A 211 -10.77 6.39 20.02
CA LEU A 211 -11.53 5.55 20.95
C LEU A 211 -12.68 4.78 20.26
N PHE A 212 -13.41 5.44 19.36
CA PHE A 212 -14.52 4.85 18.61
C PHE A 212 -14.06 3.71 17.70
N PHE A 213 -13.01 3.92 16.89
CA PHE A 213 -12.50 2.89 15.98
C PHE A 213 -11.76 1.76 16.69
N THR A 214 -11.14 2.03 17.85
CA THR A 214 -10.62 0.99 18.74
C THR A 214 -11.75 0.12 19.29
N THR A 215 -12.84 0.71 19.77
CA THR A 215 -14.00 -0.02 20.27
C THR A 215 -14.61 -0.90 19.17
N THR A 216 -14.80 -0.35 17.96
CA THR A 216 -15.26 -1.08 16.77
C THR A 216 -14.36 -2.29 16.45
N ASN A 217 -13.04 -2.09 16.44
CA ASN A 217 -12.08 -3.17 16.16
C ASN A 217 -12.03 -4.25 17.24
N LEU A 218 -12.31 -3.93 18.50
CA LEU A 218 -12.34 -4.88 19.61
C LEU A 218 -13.58 -5.80 19.62
N VAL A 219 -14.69 -5.38 19.03
CA VAL A 219 -15.94 -6.18 18.97
C VAL A 219 -15.76 -7.42 18.09
N SER A 220 -15.57 -7.24 16.78
CA SER A 220 -15.38 -8.35 15.82
C SER A 220 -14.84 -7.89 14.47
N ALA A 221 -14.20 -8.82 13.73
CA ALA A 221 -13.79 -8.59 12.35
C ALA A 221 -14.98 -8.23 11.43
N ARG A 222 -16.18 -8.76 11.70
CA ARG A 222 -17.40 -8.36 10.99
C ARG A 222 -17.82 -6.92 11.30
N SER A 223 -17.76 -6.47 12.55
CA SER A 223 -18.10 -5.07 12.90
C SER A 223 -17.21 -4.08 12.15
N PHE A 224 -15.90 -4.33 12.14
CA PHE A 224 -14.94 -3.63 11.27
C PHE A 224 -15.39 -3.59 9.80
N GLY A 225 -15.73 -4.75 9.22
CA GLY A 225 -16.05 -4.88 7.80
C GLY A 225 -17.40 -4.30 7.37
N GLU A 226 -18.37 -4.21 8.28
CA GLU A 226 -19.66 -3.55 8.03
C GLU A 226 -19.50 -2.02 8.13
N VAL A 227 -18.70 -1.51 9.08
CA VAL A 227 -18.37 -0.07 9.19
C VAL A 227 -17.55 0.39 7.98
N GLU A 228 -16.52 -0.37 7.60
CA GLU A 228 -15.71 -0.07 6.41
C GLU A 228 -16.54 -0.13 5.11
N TYR A 229 -17.53 -1.02 5.01
CA TYR A 229 -18.43 -1.08 3.86
C TYR A 229 -19.16 0.26 3.61
N TRP A 230 -19.68 0.89 4.66
CA TRP A 230 -20.39 2.17 4.54
C TRP A 230 -19.43 3.35 4.29
N LEU A 231 -18.33 3.43 5.03
CA LEU A 231 -17.33 4.50 4.85
C LEU A 231 -16.68 4.44 3.45
N ALA A 232 -16.36 3.24 2.94
CA ALA A 232 -15.87 3.05 1.57
C ALA A 232 -16.88 3.54 0.53
N SER A 233 -18.17 3.21 0.71
CA SER A 233 -19.24 3.54 -0.25
C SER A 233 -19.40 5.04 -0.45
N ILE A 234 -19.37 5.84 0.64
CA ILE A 234 -19.48 7.31 0.60
C ILE A 234 -18.34 7.90 -0.22
N LYS A 235 -17.09 7.47 0.04
CA LYS A 235 -15.88 8.00 -0.63
C LYS A 235 -15.84 7.65 -2.11
N VAL A 236 -16.19 6.42 -2.47
CA VAL A 236 -16.24 5.98 -3.87
C VAL A 236 -17.30 6.76 -4.65
N ALA A 237 -18.49 6.98 -4.07
CA ALA A 237 -19.54 7.80 -4.68
C ALA A 237 -19.07 9.27 -4.85
N ALA A 238 -18.50 9.86 -3.81
CA ALA A 238 -18.00 11.24 -3.85
C ALA A 238 -16.90 11.45 -4.91
N ILE A 239 -15.96 10.52 -5.05
CA ILE A 239 -14.93 10.59 -6.10
C ILE A 239 -15.54 10.42 -7.49
N ILE A 240 -16.50 9.50 -7.69
CA ILE A 240 -17.18 9.36 -8.99
C ILE A 240 -17.91 10.66 -9.38
N VAL A 241 -18.58 11.33 -8.42
CA VAL A 241 -19.20 12.64 -8.65
C VAL A 241 -18.15 13.71 -8.95
N PHE A 242 -17.05 13.77 -8.19
CA PHE A 242 -15.95 14.72 -8.45
C PHE A 242 -15.34 14.52 -9.84
N LEU A 243 -15.11 13.27 -10.27
CA LEU A 243 -14.56 12.98 -11.60
C LEU A 243 -15.51 13.41 -12.72
N ALA A 244 -16.82 13.20 -12.56
CA ALA A 244 -17.81 13.61 -13.56
C ALA A 244 -17.97 15.14 -13.64
N VAL A 245 -18.18 15.81 -12.50
CA VAL A 245 -18.35 17.27 -12.43
C VAL A 245 -17.06 18.00 -12.79
N GLY A 246 -15.91 17.53 -12.29
CA GLY A 246 -14.60 18.09 -12.58
C GLY A 246 -14.20 17.95 -14.04
N ALA A 247 -14.58 16.85 -14.72
CA ALA A 247 -14.41 16.74 -16.17
C ALA A 247 -15.28 17.74 -16.93
N LEU A 248 -16.56 17.87 -16.58
CA LEU A 248 -17.45 18.88 -17.19
C LEU A 248 -16.91 20.30 -16.99
N PHE A 249 -16.36 20.60 -15.81
CA PHE A 249 -15.70 21.88 -15.53
C PHE A 249 -14.46 22.08 -16.40
N ALA A 250 -13.55 21.10 -16.43
CA ALA A 250 -12.31 21.13 -17.21
C ALA A 250 -12.53 21.39 -18.70
N PHE A 251 -13.59 20.82 -19.28
CA PHE A 251 -13.98 21.02 -20.68
C PHE A 251 -14.79 22.32 -20.93
N GLY A 252 -15.11 23.12 -19.91
CA GLY A 252 -15.95 24.32 -20.04
C GLY A 252 -17.44 24.01 -20.28
N LEU A 253 -17.89 22.80 -19.95
CA LEU A 253 -19.27 22.32 -20.11
C LEU A 253 -20.12 22.51 -18.84
N TRP A 254 -19.50 22.88 -17.72
CA TRP A 254 -20.19 23.20 -16.46
C TRP A 254 -20.61 24.68 -16.41
N PRO A 255 -21.75 25.04 -15.78
CA PRO A 255 -22.17 26.43 -15.66
C PRO A 255 -21.08 27.34 -15.06
N LYS A 256 -20.79 28.45 -15.75
CA LYS A 256 -19.73 29.43 -15.42
C LYS A 256 -18.28 28.91 -15.49
N ALA A 257 -18.04 27.68 -15.90
CA ALA A 257 -16.68 27.18 -16.12
C ALA A 257 -16.08 27.70 -17.43
N SER A 258 -14.75 27.83 -17.46
CA SER A 258 -13.97 28.08 -18.68
C SER A 258 -13.08 26.86 -18.98
N PHE A 259 -12.72 26.67 -20.25
CA PHE A 259 -11.89 25.54 -20.68
C PHE A 259 -10.53 25.53 -19.97
N SER A 260 -10.36 24.60 -19.02
CA SER A 260 -9.31 24.66 -18.00
C SER A 260 -8.07 23.82 -18.34
N ILE A 261 -8.16 22.91 -19.31
CA ILE A 261 -7.06 22.02 -19.74
C ILE A 261 -5.69 22.72 -19.94
N PRO A 262 -5.60 23.97 -20.46
CA PRO A 262 -4.33 24.67 -20.58
C PRO A 262 -3.58 24.94 -19.27
N ASN A 263 -4.23 24.85 -18.10
CA ASN A 263 -3.56 24.94 -16.78
C ASN A 263 -2.46 23.88 -16.60
N LEU A 264 -2.55 22.75 -17.32
CA LEU A 264 -1.53 21.70 -17.36
C LEU A 264 -0.18 22.14 -17.93
N TRP A 265 -0.09 23.29 -18.61
CA TRP A 265 1.18 23.78 -19.18
C TRP A 265 1.36 25.31 -19.20
N GLN A 266 0.31 26.12 -19.06
CA GLN A 266 0.43 27.59 -19.10
C GLN A 266 1.21 28.17 -17.90
N HIS A 267 1.16 27.52 -16.74
CA HIS A 267 1.79 28.01 -15.50
C HIS A 267 3.24 27.49 -15.34
N GLY A 268 4.08 27.70 -16.36
CA GLY A 268 5.48 27.27 -16.36
C GLY A 268 5.74 25.87 -16.95
N GLY A 269 4.85 25.35 -17.79
CA GLY A 269 4.95 24.00 -18.37
C GLY A 269 4.38 22.91 -17.46
N PHE A 270 4.50 21.66 -17.92
CA PHE A 270 3.93 20.49 -17.23
C PHE A 270 4.76 20.04 -16.02
N ALA A 271 6.08 20.24 -16.07
CA ALA A 271 7.01 19.98 -14.96
C ALA A 271 7.74 21.30 -14.58
N PRO A 272 7.04 22.28 -13.98
CA PRO A 272 7.56 23.63 -13.74
C PRO A 272 8.70 23.66 -12.71
N GLN A 273 8.72 22.69 -11.79
CA GLN A 273 9.81 22.45 -10.83
C GLN A 273 10.91 21.53 -11.41
N GLY A 274 10.87 21.26 -12.72
CA GLY A 274 11.71 20.26 -13.39
C GLY A 274 11.27 18.81 -13.13
N TRP A 275 11.98 17.87 -13.76
CA TRP A 275 11.67 16.44 -13.67
C TRP A 275 12.25 15.73 -12.44
N TRP A 276 13.22 16.34 -11.75
CA TRP A 276 13.87 15.73 -10.59
C TRP A 276 12.93 15.64 -9.36
N PRO A 277 12.19 16.70 -8.96
CA PRO A 277 11.24 16.61 -7.86
C PRO A 277 10.09 15.62 -8.08
N VAL A 278 9.76 15.26 -9.34
CA VAL A 278 8.73 14.27 -9.66
C VAL A 278 9.01 12.93 -8.99
N LEU A 279 10.28 12.51 -8.89
CA LEU A 279 10.65 11.27 -8.20
C LEU A 279 10.63 11.41 -6.67
N SER A 280 10.93 12.58 -6.10
CA SER A 280 10.70 12.88 -4.68
C SER A 280 9.21 12.88 -4.32
N GLY A 281 8.36 13.41 -5.22
CA GLY A 281 6.90 13.36 -5.11
C GLY A 281 6.34 11.94 -5.01
N VAL A 282 7.04 10.94 -5.56
CA VAL A 282 6.65 9.52 -5.43
C VAL A 282 6.64 9.05 -3.97
N ALA A 283 7.49 9.56 -3.09
CA ALA A 283 7.47 9.15 -1.68
C ALA A 283 6.19 9.61 -0.94
N ILE A 284 5.75 10.85 -1.17
CA ILE A 284 4.50 11.41 -0.63
C ILE A 284 3.28 10.67 -1.20
N VAL A 285 3.34 10.33 -2.50
CA VAL A 285 2.36 9.48 -3.18
C VAL A 285 2.29 8.07 -2.57
N ILE A 286 3.44 7.46 -2.25
CA ILE A 286 3.51 6.09 -1.72
C ILE A 286 2.93 5.98 -0.30
N PHE A 287 3.13 6.99 0.54
CA PHE A 287 2.40 7.15 1.81
C PHE A 287 0.87 7.13 1.60
N SER A 288 0.39 7.65 0.47
CA SER A 288 -1.05 7.64 0.11
C SER A 288 -1.54 6.31 -0.49
N TYR A 289 -0.65 5.37 -0.83
CA TYR A 289 -0.99 4.07 -1.45
C TYR A 289 -0.74 2.84 -0.56
N PHE A 290 0.02 3.00 0.53
CA PHE A 290 0.23 1.94 1.51
C PHE A 290 -1.08 1.64 2.25
N GLY A 291 -1.40 0.36 2.45
CA GLY A 291 -2.76 -0.09 2.77
C GLY A 291 -3.41 -0.89 1.64
N THR A 292 -2.86 -0.86 0.42
CA THR A 292 -3.33 -1.72 -0.68
C THR A 292 -3.20 -3.21 -0.37
N GLU A 293 -2.26 -3.59 0.50
CA GLU A 293 -2.07 -4.94 1.02
C GLU A 293 -3.10 -5.38 2.07
N ILE A 294 -3.84 -4.45 2.70
CA ILE A 294 -4.95 -4.78 3.60
C ILE A 294 -6.02 -5.58 2.86
N ALA A 295 -6.29 -5.22 1.60
CA ALA A 295 -7.19 -5.96 0.72
C ALA A 295 -6.76 -7.42 0.52
N VAL A 296 -5.45 -7.69 0.51
CA VAL A 296 -4.88 -9.04 0.36
C VAL A 296 -4.96 -9.81 1.67
N MET A 297 -4.69 -9.17 2.82
CA MET A 297 -4.83 -9.79 4.15
C MET A 297 -6.31 -10.11 4.47
N ALA A 298 -7.23 -9.18 4.23
CA ALA A 298 -8.67 -9.42 4.39
C ALA A 298 -9.21 -10.49 3.43
N ALA A 299 -8.63 -10.62 2.23
CA ALA A 299 -8.94 -11.73 1.33
C ALA A 299 -8.36 -13.07 1.80
N ALA A 300 -7.23 -13.10 2.51
CA ALA A 300 -6.67 -14.33 3.08
C ALA A 300 -7.58 -14.93 4.17
N GLU A 301 -8.36 -14.11 4.88
CA GLU A 301 -9.36 -14.53 5.88
C GLU A 301 -10.73 -14.91 5.28
N SER A 302 -10.85 -15.04 3.96
CA SER A 302 -12.12 -15.26 3.25
C SER A 302 -12.46 -16.72 2.94
N GLU A 303 -13.67 -16.95 2.43
CA GLU A 303 -14.18 -18.28 2.00
C GLU A 303 -13.43 -18.86 0.79
N ASP A 304 -12.91 -18.00 -0.11
CA ASP A 304 -12.04 -18.39 -1.23
C ASP A 304 -10.84 -17.44 -1.32
N PRO A 305 -9.77 -17.70 -0.52
CA PRO A 305 -8.60 -16.83 -0.47
C PRO A 305 -7.91 -16.64 -1.82
N ALA A 306 -7.82 -17.69 -2.64
CA ALA A 306 -7.10 -17.63 -3.92
C ALA A 306 -7.80 -16.72 -4.93
N LYS A 307 -9.13 -16.79 -5.03
CA LYS A 307 -9.95 -15.92 -5.87
C LYS A 307 -10.04 -14.51 -5.29
N GLY A 308 -10.17 -14.39 -3.96
CA GLY A 308 -10.17 -13.13 -3.24
C GLY A 308 -8.90 -12.32 -3.49
N VAL A 309 -7.73 -12.91 -3.24
CA VAL A 309 -6.41 -12.31 -3.49
C VAL A 309 -6.24 -11.90 -4.96
N ARG A 310 -6.58 -12.79 -5.92
CA ARG A 310 -6.52 -12.47 -7.35
C ARG A 310 -7.40 -11.26 -7.71
N ARG A 311 -8.61 -11.17 -7.16
CA ARG A 311 -9.52 -10.03 -7.39
C ARG A 311 -9.02 -8.75 -6.74
N ALA A 312 -8.50 -8.83 -5.50
CA ALA A 312 -7.91 -7.69 -4.80
C ALA A 312 -6.78 -7.07 -5.63
N VAL A 313 -5.82 -7.88 -6.10
CA VAL A 313 -4.67 -7.43 -6.92
C VAL A 313 -5.09 -6.84 -8.26
N VAL A 314 -6.00 -7.50 -9.01
CA VAL A 314 -6.46 -6.98 -10.31
C VAL A 314 -7.26 -5.68 -10.18
N THR A 315 -7.91 -5.45 -9.03
CA THR A 315 -8.64 -4.19 -8.79
C THR A 315 -7.76 -3.05 -8.26
N VAL A 316 -6.53 -3.29 -7.81
CA VAL A 316 -5.59 -2.23 -7.37
C VAL A 316 -5.37 -1.19 -8.47
N ILE A 317 -5.05 -1.63 -9.69
CA ILE A 317 -4.67 -0.72 -10.79
C ILE A 317 -5.81 0.23 -11.19
N TRP A 318 -7.05 -0.25 -11.22
CA TRP A 318 -8.21 0.58 -11.55
C TRP A 318 -8.50 1.64 -10.48
N ARG A 319 -8.27 1.34 -9.19
CA ARG A 319 -8.42 2.33 -8.11
C ARG A 319 -7.34 3.42 -8.19
N ILE A 320 -6.10 3.01 -8.43
CA ILE A 320 -4.95 3.89 -8.62
C ILE A 320 -5.22 4.85 -9.79
N LEU A 321 -5.60 4.32 -10.96
CA LEU A 321 -5.87 5.12 -12.15
C LEU A 321 -7.10 6.03 -12.00
N LEU A 322 -8.21 5.52 -11.48
CA LEU A 322 -9.46 6.28 -11.41
C LEU A 322 -9.44 7.31 -10.28
N PHE A 323 -9.13 6.89 -9.05
CA PHE A 323 -9.32 7.73 -7.86
C PHE A 323 -8.15 8.66 -7.59
N PHE A 324 -6.92 8.20 -7.78
CA PHE A 324 -5.71 8.97 -7.46
C PHE A 324 -5.19 9.72 -8.69
N VAL A 325 -4.82 9.01 -9.76
CA VAL A 325 -4.29 9.64 -10.99
C VAL A 325 -5.35 10.52 -11.65
N GLY A 326 -6.57 10.01 -11.86
CA GLY A 326 -7.67 10.78 -12.44
C GLY A 326 -8.14 11.94 -11.56
N GLY A 327 -8.21 11.74 -10.25
CA GLY A 327 -8.55 12.79 -9.29
C GLY A 327 -7.54 13.94 -9.32
N VAL A 328 -6.24 13.63 -9.21
CA VAL A 328 -5.16 14.62 -9.21
C VAL A 328 -5.01 15.29 -10.58
N LEU A 329 -5.19 14.56 -11.69
CA LEU A 329 -5.21 15.13 -13.04
C LEU A 329 -6.29 16.21 -13.19
N LEU A 330 -7.50 15.97 -12.66
CA LEU A 330 -8.55 16.98 -12.66
C LEU A 330 -8.21 18.16 -11.73
N ILE A 331 -7.62 17.94 -10.55
CA ILE A 331 -7.16 19.03 -9.68
C ILE A 331 -6.19 19.98 -10.41
N VAL A 332 -5.13 19.45 -11.05
CA VAL A 332 -4.14 20.26 -11.79
C VAL A 332 -4.65 20.81 -13.12
N THR A 333 -5.84 20.38 -13.55
CA THR A 333 -6.55 20.92 -14.71
C THR A 333 -7.49 22.06 -14.31
N ILE A 334 -8.29 21.87 -13.25
CA ILE A 334 -9.29 22.83 -12.78
C ILE A 334 -8.60 24.03 -12.12
N VAL A 335 -7.55 23.80 -11.34
CA VAL A 335 -6.86 24.82 -10.56
C VAL A 335 -5.40 24.92 -11.00
N PRO A 336 -4.87 26.14 -11.27
CA PRO A 336 -3.44 26.34 -11.44
C PRO A 336 -2.66 25.81 -10.23
N TRP A 337 -1.63 25.01 -10.46
CA TRP A 337 -0.87 24.32 -9.41
C TRP A 337 -0.25 25.30 -8.36
N ASN A 338 0.05 26.52 -8.79
CA ASN A 338 0.59 27.63 -8.02
C ASN A 338 -0.47 28.48 -7.30
N GLN A 339 -1.77 28.20 -7.48
CA GLN A 339 -2.89 28.92 -6.85
C GLN A 339 -3.67 28.08 -5.81
N LEU A 340 -3.29 26.81 -5.61
CA LEU A 340 -3.97 25.94 -4.62
C LEU A 340 -3.77 26.42 -3.17
N PRO A 341 -4.83 26.55 -2.35
CA PRO A 341 -4.76 27.04 -0.96
C PRO A 341 -4.02 26.07 -0.04
N ASP A 342 -3.36 26.58 1.01
CA ASP A 342 -2.58 25.77 1.97
C ASP A 342 -3.41 24.55 2.46
N PRO A 343 -2.94 23.29 2.33
CA PRO A 343 -3.72 22.12 2.72
C PRO A 343 -3.99 22.02 4.22
N LYS A 344 -3.33 22.84 5.05
CA LYS A 344 -3.69 23.04 6.47
C LYS A 344 -4.98 23.84 6.64
N GLN A 345 -5.41 24.58 5.63
CA GLN A 345 -6.63 25.40 5.60
C GLN A 345 -7.72 24.73 4.74
N GLU A 346 -7.41 24.37 3.50
CA GLU A 346 -8.35 23.74 2.58
C GLU A 346 -7.66 22.69 1.69
N GLY A 347 -8.19 21.46 1.67
CA GLY A 347 -7.69 20.41 0.78
C GLY A 347 -8.07 20.68 -0.69
N PRO A 348 -7.21 20.37 -1.68
CA PRO A 348 -7.45 20.68 -3.10
C PRO A 348 -8.82 20.22 -3.64
N PHE A 349 -9.34 19.08 -3.16
CA PHE A 349 -10.66 18.60 -3.57
C PHE A 349 -11.80 19.48 -3.03
N ALA A 350 -11.72 19.93 -1.77
CA ALA A 350 -12.69 20.87 -1.21
C ALA A 350 -12.66 22.20 -1.98
N HIS A 351 -11.45 22.72 -2.24
CA HIS A 351 -11.24 23.93 -3.02
C HIS A 351 -11.89 23.85 -4.41
N ALA A 352 -11.61 22.79 -5.18
CA ALA A 352 -12.20 22.58 -6.49
C ALA A 352 -13.74 22.48 -6.43
N PHE A 353 -14.31 21.87 -5.38
CA PHE A 353 -15.75 21.85 -5.15
C PHE A 353 -16.36 23.24 -4.88
N THR A 354 -15.62 24.21 -4.34
CA THR A 354 -16.09 25.61 -4.23
C THR A 354 -16.22 26.27 -5.60
N LEU A 355 -15.27 26.02 -6.50
CA LEU A 355 -15.23 26.59 -7.85
C LEU A 355 -16.40 26.12 -8.72
N PHE A 356 -16.96 24.94 -8.44
CA PHE A 356 -18.17 24.44 -9.11
C PHE A 356 -19.43 25.26 -8.79
N GLY A 357 -19.38 26.19 -7.83
CA GLY A 357 -20.48 27.10 -7.49
C GLY A 357 -21.65 26.44 -6.75
N LEU A 358 -21.44 25.24 -6.21
CA LEU A 358 -22.46 24.44 -5.52
C LEU A 358 -22.55 24.84 -4.03
N PRO A 359 -23.70 25.35 -3.54
CA PRO A 359 -23.86 25.73 -2.13
C PRO A 359 -23.55 24.56 -1.18
N GLY A 360 -22.72 24.81 -0.17
CA GLY A 360 -22.33 23.79 0.82
C GLY A 360 -21.38 22.70 0.31
N ALA A 361 -20.87 22.76 -0.93
CA ALA A 361 -20.02 21.69 -1.48
C ALA A 361 -18.69 21.50 -0.71
N GLY A 362 -18.11 22.57 -0.17
CA GLY A 362 -16.96 22.47 0.75
C GLY A 362 -17.29 21.72 2.05
N LEU A 363 -18.49 21.91 2.61
CA LEU A 363 -18.97 21.17 3.79
C LEU A 363 -19.18 19.68 3.47
N VAL A 364 -19.80 19.38 2.32
CA VAL A 364 -19.97 18.01 1.82
C VAL A 364 -18.61 17.33 1.61
N MET A 365 -17.66 18.03 0.97
CA MET A 365 -16.33 17.48 0.74
C MET A 365 -15.56 17.28 2.05
N ASN A 366 -15.65 18.21 3.01
CA ASN A 366 -15.07 18.02 4.34
C ASN A 366 -15.68 16.81 5.07
N ALA A 367 -16.98 16.55 4.92
CA ALA A 367 -17.59 15.33 5.45
C ALA A 367 -17.06 14.06 4.78
N VAL A 368 -16.78 14.09 3.46
CA VAL A 368 -16.10 13.00 2.75
C VAL A 368 -14.67 12.81 3.28
N VAL A 369 -13.91 13.87 3.53
CA VAL A 369 -12.58 13.81 4.16
C VAL A 369 -12.65 13.15 5.54
N LEU A 370 -13.64 13.52 6.36
CA LEU A 370 -13.87 12.86 7.65
C LEU A 370 -14.14 11.35 7.49
N THR A 371 -14.97 10.93 6.52
CA THR A 371 -15.16 9.49 6.26
C THR A 371 -13.89 8.78 5.77
N ALA A 372 -12.97 9.51 5.11
CA ALA A 372 -11.68 9.00 4.67
C ALA A 372 -10.75 8.73 5.85
N ALA A 373 -10.57 9.72 6.73
CA ALA A 373 -9.81 9.57 7.97
C ALA A 373 -10.38 8.45 8.86
N CYS A 374 -11.70 8.45 9.10
CA CYS A 374 -12.42 7.40 9.84
C CYS A 374 -12.15 5.98 9.31
N SER A 375 -12.13 5.81 7.98
CA SER A 375 -11.91 4.52 7.34
C SER A 375 -10.45 4.05 7.45
N VAL A 376 -9.47 4.95 7.36
CA VAL A 376 -8.05 4.60 7.53
C VAL A 376 -7.70 4.39 9.01
N LEU A 377 -8.35 5.07 9.95
CA LEU A 377 -8.31 4.71 11.38
C LEU A 377 -8.83 3.28 11.59
N ASN A 378 -9.97 2.94 10.99
CA ASN A 378 -10.60 1.63 11.10
C ASN A 378 -9.73 0.51 10.49
N SER A 379 -9.21 0.69 9.26
CA SER A 379 -8.39 -0.28 8.53
C SER A 379 -6.95 -0.37 9.03
N GLY A 380 -6.39 0.75 9.50
CA GLY A 380 -5.07 0.81 10.12
C GLY A 380 -5.02 0.05 11.45
N LEU A 381 -5.98 0.29 12.36
CA LEU A 381 -6.08 -0.45 13.63
C LEU A 381 -6.25 -1.97 13.41
N TYR A 382 -7.13 -2.35 12.46
CA TYR A 382 -7.34 -3.74 12.05
C TYR A 382 -6.03 -4.43 11.62
N SER A 383 -5.22 -3.72 10.84
CA SER A 383 -4.03 -4.26 10.16
C SER A 383 -2.80 -4.23 11.04
N ALA A 384 -2.59 -3.15 11.79
CA ALA A 384 -1.54 -3.05 12.80
C ALA A 384 -1.72 -4.09 13.91
N GLY A 385 -2.95 -4.24 14.43
CA GLY A 385 -3.27 -5.24 15.45
C GLY A 385 -3.03 -6.68 14.97
N ARG A 386 -3.38 -7.00 13.72
CA ARG A 386 -3.09 -8.30 13.09
C ARG A 386 -1.61 -8.53 12.90
N MET A 387 -0.86 -7.56 12.37
CA MET A 387 0.57 -7.70 12.17
C MET A 387 1.32 -7.91 13.49
N PHE A 388 0.93 -7.17 14.53
CA PHE A 388 1.56 -7.25 15.84
C PHE A 388 1.22 -8.57 16.57
N SER A 389 0.00 -9.09 16.40
CA SER A 389 -0.35 -10.46 16.80
C SER A 389 0.51 -11.49 16.06
N ALA A 390 0.66 -11.38 14.74
CA ALA A 390 1.43 -12.32 13.93
C ALA A 390 2.91 -12.33 14.33
N LEU A 391 3.52 -11.16 14.60
CA LEU A 391 4.86 -11.07 15.18
C LEU A 391 4.94 -11.82 16.53
N ALA A 392 3.98 -11.62 17.42
CA ALA A 392 3.97 -12.24 18.74
C ALA A 392 3.74 -13.77 18.70
N GLU A 393 2.91 -14.25 17.78
CA GLU A 393 2.72 -15.68 17.48
C GLU A 393 4.03 -16.34 17.03
N LYS A 394 4.84 -15.64 16.23
CA LYS A 394 6.19 -16.07 15.81
C LYS A 394 7.28 -15.76 16.83
N ARG A 395 6.94 -15.27 18.03
CA ARG A 395 7.87 -14.88 19.12
C ARG A 395 8.84 -13.74 18.72
N LEU A 396 8.47 -12.96 17.71
CA LEU A 396 9.17 -11.76 17.22
C LEU A 396 8.69 -10.46 17.92
N ALA A 397 7.68 -10.58 18.78
CA ALA A 397 7.15 -9.54 19.66
C ALA A 397 6.70 -10.17 21.02
N PRO A 398 6.42 -9.37 22.07
CA PRO A 398 6.08 -9.89 23.40
C PRO A 398 4.86 -10.83 23.40
N ARG A 399 5.00 -12.03 23.96
CA ARG A 399 3.98 -13.12 23.92
C ARG A 399 2.57 -12.70 24.38
N ALA A 400 2.44 -11.67 25.23
CA ALA A 400 1.14 -11.15 25.66
C ALA A 400 0.28 -10.59 24.51
N VAL A 401 0.91 -10.06 23.46
CA VAL A 401 0.28 -9.45 22.28
C VAL A 401 -0.47 -10.48 21.43
N ALA A 402 -0.03 -11.75 21.44
CA ALA A 402 -0.69 -12.85 20.72
C ALA A 402 -2.03 -13.32 21.36
N LYS A 403 -2.46 -12.73 22.49
CA LYS A 403 -3.71 -13.09 23.15
C LYS A 403 -4.92 -12.59 22.37
N LYS A 404 -5.75 -13.53 21.90
CA LYS A 404 -7.01 -13.28 21.19
C LYS A 404 -8.20 -13.27 22.15
N SER A 405 -9.24 -12.52 21.81
CA SER A 405 -10.52 -12.46 22.53
C SER A 405 -11.38 -13.69 22.23
N LYS A 406 -12.54 -13.81 22.92
CA LYS A 406 -13.58 -14.79 22.58
C LYS A 406 -14.12 -14.63 21.15
N SER A 407 -14.01 -13.44 20.54
CA SER A 407 -14.38 -13.16 19.14
C SER A 407 -13.21 -13.30 18.15
N GLY A 408 -12.10 -13.90 18.56
CA GLY A 408 -10.91 -14.16 17.72
C GLY A 408 -10.02 -12.94 17.45
N VAL A 409 -10.44 -11.74 17.85
CA VAL A 409 -9.70 -10.48 17.68
C VAL A 409 -8.45 -10.46 18.57
N PRO A 410 -7.26 -10.05 18.09
CA PRO A 410 -6.07 -9.88 18.92
C PRO A 410 -6.17 -8.63 19.81
N ALA A 411 -7.03 -8.65 20.82
CA ALA A 411 -7.41 -7.49 21.60
C ALA A 411 -6.23 -6.77 22.27
N VAL A 412 -5.24 -7.52 22.78
CA VAL A 412 -4.03 -6.92 23.40
C VAL A 412 -3.20 -6.18 22.34
N ALA A 413 -3.12 -6.69 21.11
CA ALA A 413 -2.44 -6.01 20.02
C ALA A 413 -3.17 -4.73 19.60
N VAL A 414 -4.50 -4.77 19.45
CA VAL A 414 -5.32 -3.60 19.10
C VAL A 414 -5.19 -2.49 20.15
N VAL A 415 -5.27 -2.83 21.45
CA VAL A 415 -5.08 -1.85 22.54
C VAL A 415 -3.66 -1.27 22.52
N ALA A 416 -2.62 -2.08 22.31
CA ALA A 416 -1.25 -1.60 22.23
C ALA A 416 -1.01 -0.67 21.01
N CYS A 417 -1.60 -0.97 19.85
CA CYS A 417 -1.58 -0.05 18.70
C CYS A 417 -2.29 1.27 19.02
N THR A 418 -3.44 1.20 19.71
CA THR A 418 -4.20 2.39 20.11
C THR A 418 -3.41 3.27 21.07
N ILE A 419 -2.70 2.68 22.04
CA ILE A 419 -1.84 3.43 22.98
C ILE A 419 -0.72 4.15 22.23
N GLY A 420 -0.09 3.51 21.24
CA GLY A 420 0.88 4.17 20.36
C GLY A 420 0.29 5.37 19.62
N GLY A 421 -0.92 5.22 19.07
CA GLY A 421 -1.68 6.30 18.43
C GLY A 421 -1.98 7.46 19.39
N TYR A 422 -2.47 7.18 20.60
CA TYR A 422 -2.72 8.21 21.62
C TYR A 422 -1.45 8.96 22.01
N ILE A 423 -0.31 8.27 22.17
CA ILE A 423 0.97 8.91 22.50
C ILE A 423 1.39 9.88 21.38
N ALA A 424 1.31 9.47 20.11
CA ALA A 424 1.66 10.32 18.98
C ALA A 424 0.70 11.52 18.82
N VAL A 425 -0.62 11.32 19.02
CA VAL A 425 -1.62 12.40 19.03
C VAL A 425 -1.38 13.38 20.20
N PHE A 426 -1.09 12.87 21.41
CA PHE A 426 -0.81 13.69 22.58
C PHE A 426 0.46 14.53 22.38
N VAL A 427 1.53 13.94 21.84
CA VAL A 427 2.78 14.64 21.49
C VAL A 427 2.53 15.76 20.48
N ASN A 428 1.70 15.54 19.46
CA ASN A 428 1.35 16.57 18.47
C ASN A 428 0.71 17.82 19.12
N PHE A 429 -0.18 17.65 20.09
CA PHE A 429 -0.90 18.76 20.70
C PHE A 429 -0.22 19.38 21.93
N VAL A 430 0.53 18.60 22.71
CA VAL A 430 1.17 19.07 23.97
C VAL A 430 2.62 19.49 23.74
N ALA A 431 3.30 18.93 22.74
CA ALA A 431 4.69 19.25 22.41
C ALA A 431 4.92 19.44 20.89
N PRO A 432 4.16 20.30 20.19
CA PRO A 432 4.29 20.48 18.74
C PRO A 432 5.71 20.89 18.33
N GLY A 433 6.40 21.72 19.12
CA GLY A 433 7.79 22.13 18.86
C GLY A 433 8.86 21.06 19.17
N SER A 434 8.48 19.83 19.53
CA SER A 434 9.45 18.76 19.85
C SER A 434 10.06 18.05 18.64
N GLY A 435 9.47 18.22 17.45
CA GLY A 435 9.85 17.48 16.24
C GLY A 435 9.56 15.97 16.28
N ILE A 436 9.00 15.44 17.39
CA ILE A 436 8.74 13.99 17.54
C ILE A 436 7.61 13.55 16.61
N PHE A 437 6.54 14.34 16.47
CA PHE A 437 5.46 14.03 15.51
C PHE A 437 5.99 14.11 14.08
N ASP A 438 6.76 15.15 13.74
CA ASP A 438 7.39 15.31 12.43
C ASP A 438 8.35 14.16 12.10
N PHE A 439 9.11 13.66 13.08
CA PHE A 439 9.95 12.47 12.91
C PHE A 439 9.11 11.25 12.51
N ILE A 440 7.96 11.01 13.17
CA ILE A 440 7.07 9.89 12.86
C ILE A 440 6.44 10.07 11.47
N MET A 441 5.98 11.28 11.12
CA MET A 441 5.39 11.56 9.80
C MET A 441 6.40 11.40 8.66
N ASN A 442 7.59 11.99 8.80
CA ASN A 442 8.64 11.92 7.80
C ASN A 442 9.12 10.48 7.60
N SER A 443 9.45 9.78 8.69
CA SER A 443 9.96 8.40 8.60
C SER A 443 8.97 7.38 8.03
N ALA A 444 7.65 7.62 8.14
CA ALA A 444 6.64 6.70 7.63
C ALA A 444 6.70 6.55 6.09
N GLY A 445 6.93 7.64 5.34
CA GLY A 445 6.82 7.63 3.87
C GLY A 445 7.78 6.68 3.16
N LEU A 446 9.02 6.55 3.65
CA LEU A 446 10.02 5.63 3.08
C LEU A 446 9.96 4.23 3.68
N VAL A 447 9.43 4.06 4.90
CA VAL A 447 9.18 2.75 5.50
C VAL A 447 8.25 1.91 4.61
N ALA A 448 7.28 2.54 3.95
CA ALA A 448 6.46 1.91 2.93
C ALA A 448 7.27 1.37 1.73
N LEU A 449 8.21 2.18 1.20
CA LEU A 449 9.11 1.78 0.12
C LEU A 449 10.02 0.61 0.53
N PHE A 450 10.55 0.62 1.75
CA PHE A 450 11.36 -0.49 2.28
C PHE A 450 10.56 -1.80 2.33
N VAL A 451 9.31 -1.77 2.81
CA VAL A 451 8.44 -2.96 2.84
C VAL A 451 8.14 -3.47 1.42
N TYR A 452 7.95 -2.60 0.42
CA TYR A 452 7.81 -3.03 -0.97
C TYR A 452 9.09 -3.64 -1.56
N SER A 453 10.28 -3.14 -1.21
CA SER A 453 11.54 -3.83 -1.55
C SER A 453 11.65 -5.20 -0.89
N PHE A 454 11.27 -5.35 0.38
CA PHE A 454 11.23 -6.66 1.04
C PHE A 454 10.25 -7.62 0.38
N ILE A 455 9.07 -7.16 -0.07
CA ILE A 455 8.12 -7.99 -0.85
C ILE A 455 8.76 -8.45 -2.17
N ALA A 456 9.47 -7.56 -2.87
CA ALA A 456 10.17 -7.90 -4.11
C ALA A 456 11.28 -8.95 -3.90
N PHE A 457 12.17 -8.74 -2.92
CA PHE A 457 13.21 -9.71 -2.57
C PHE A 457 12.62 -11.05 -2.12
N THR A 458 11.53 -11.03 -1.35
CA THR A 458 10.85 -12.24 -0.88
C THR A 458 10.25 -13.03 -2.05
N GLN A 459 9.51 -12.38 -2.97
CA GLN A 459 8.96 -13.06 -4.14
C GLN A 459 10.09 -13.63 -5.01
N MET A 460 11.16 -12.87 -5.25
CA MET A 460 12.27 -13.33 -6.07
C MET A 460 12.96 -14.55 -5.44
N ARG A 461 13.23 -14.52 -4.13
CA ARG A 461 13.86 -15.64 -3.41
C ARG A 461 12.94 -16.87 -3.31
N MET A 462 11.65 -16.68 -3.05
CA MET A 462 10.68 -17.79 -3.03
C MET A 462 10.55 -18.43 -4.41
N ARG A 463 10.42 -17.63 -5.49
CA ARG A 463 10.26 -18.13 -6.85
C ARG A 463 11.52 -18.81 -7.39
N HIS A 464 12.70 -18.32 -7.02
CA HIS A 464 13.98 -19.00 -7.26
C HIS A 464 14.01 -20.41 -6.63
N ASN A 465 13.51 -20.53 -5.39
CA ASN A 465 13.55 -21.79 -4.63
C ASN A 465 12.44 -22.79 -4.99
N MET A 466 11.49 -22.44 -5.87
CA MET A 466 10.42 -23.34 -6.31
C MET A 466 10.91 -24.37 -7.36
N THR A 467 10.36 -25.59 -7.33
CA THR A 467 10.58 -26.61 -8.37
C THR A 467 9.91 -26.25 -9.71
N PRO A 468 10.24 -26.91 -10.85
CA PRO A 468 9.53 -26.69 -12.11
C PRO A 468 8.01 -26.93 -12.02
N GLU A 469 7.59 -27.92 -11.22
CA GLU A 469 6.19 -28.30 -11.01
C GLU A 469 5.45 -27.26 -10.16
N GLU A 470 6.07 -26.79 -9.06
CA GLU A 470 5.55 -25.66 -8.28
C GLU A 470 5.37 -24.41 -9.16
N ARG A 471 6.39 -24.08 -9.98
CA ARG A 471 6.36 -22.93 -10.92
C ARG A 471 5.28 -23.09 -11.99
N ALA A 472 5.02 -24.31 -12.45
CA ALA A 472 3.94 -24.60 -13.39
C ALA A 472 2.57 -24.34 -12.75
N GLY A 473 2.33 -24.87 -11.54
CA GLY A 473 1.06 -24.82 -10.80
C GLY A 473 0.64 -23.46 -10.23
N LEU A 474 1.49 -22.43 -10.29
CA LEU A 474 1.15 -21.08 -9.78
C LEU A 474 -0.10 -20.48 -10.45
N LYS A 475 -1.20 -20.37 -9.68
CA LYS A 475 -2.49 -19.80 -10.10
C LYS A 475 -2.45 -18.29 -10.39
N LEU A 476 -1.45 -17.59 -9.85
CA LEU A 476 -1.12 -16.21 -10.18
C LEU A 476 0.39 -16.13 -10.40
N LYS A 477 0.81 -15.47 -11.49
CA LYS A 477 2.23 -15.33 -11.87
C LYS A 477 2.60 -13.86 -12.03
N MET A 478 3.72 -13.45 -11.45
CA MET A 478 4.40 -12.19 -11.74
C MET A 478 4.90 -12.21 -13.18
N TRP A 479 4.70 -11.12 -13.91
CA TRP A 479 5.12 -11.00 -15.30
C TRP A 479 6.63 -10.71 -15.39
N LEU A 480 7.26 -11.16 -16.48
CA LEU A 480 8.70 -10.96 -16.77
C LEU A 480 9.62 -11.21 -15.57
N HIS A 481 9.30 -12.15 -14.68
CA HIS A 481 10.12 -12.47 -13.51
C HIS A 481 11.51 -12.98 -13.96
N PRO A 482 12.63 -12.51 -13.37
CA PRO A 482 12.71 -11.65 -12.18
C PRO A 482 12.68 -10.14 -12.45
N TRP A 483 12.77 -9.70 -13.71
CA TRP A 483 13.03 -8.31 -14.11
C TRP A 483 12.09 -7.27 -13.50
N LEU A 484 10.79 -7.52 -13.37
CA LEU A 484 9.88 -6.56 -12.72
C LEU A 484 10.06 -6.48 -11.19
N GLY A 485 10.58 -7.52 -10.55
CA GLY A 485 11.00 -7.47 -9.15
C GLY A 485 12.27 -6.63 -8.97
N ILE A 486 13.24 -6.81 -9.89
CA ILE A 486 14.45 -5.97 -9.98
C ILE A 486 14.06 -4.51 -10.23
N LEU A 487 13.18 -4.23 -11.20
CA LEU A 487 12.67 -2.88 -11.49
C LEU A 487 12.01 -2.23 -10.26
N THR A 488 11.27 -2.99 -9.46
CA THR A 488 10.66 -2.48 -8.22
C THR A 488 11.74 -2.05 -7.21
N VAL A 489 12.79 -2.86 -7.02
CA VAL A 489 13.91 -2.53 -6.12
C VAL A 489 14.72 -1.34 -6.65
N VAL A 490 15.06 -1.33 -7.94
CA VAL A 490 15.82 -0.24 -8.58
C VAL A 490 15.01 1.07 -8.54
N GLY A 491 13.70 1.03 -8.75
CA GLY A 491 12.82 2.20 -8.62
C GLY A 491 12.81 2.77 -7.20
N VAL A 492 12.74 1.92 -6.17
CA VAL A 492 12.86 2.35 -4.77
C VAL A 492 14.23 3.01 -4.50
N VAL A 493 15.32 2.38 -4.94
CA VAL A 493 16.68 2.93 -4.77
C VAL A 493 16.84 4.27 -5.50
N ALA A 494 16.32 4.39 -6.72
CA ALA A 494 16.35 5.64 -7.49
C ALA A 494 15.61 6.77 -6.77
N ILE A 495 14.42 6.51 -6.20
CA ILE A 495 13.68 7.50 -5.40
C ILE A 495 14.50 7.95 -4.18
N ILE A 496 15.11 7.01 -3.45
CA ILE A 496 15.94 7.32 -2.28
C ILE A 496 17.15 8.18 -2.66
N VAL A 497 17.84 7.84 -3.76
CA VAL A 497 18.99 8.60 -4.28
C VAL A 497 18.57 10.00 -4.74
N VAL A 498 17.44 10.13 -5.44
CA VAL A 498 16.87 11.44 -5.82
C VAL A 498 16.58 12.28 -4.57
N MET A 499 15.92 11.71 -3.56
CA MET A 499 15.55 12.46 -2.35
C MET A 499 16.76 12.90 -1.51
N LEU A 500 17.86 12.14 -1.52
CA LEU A 500 19.13 12.57 -0.93
C LEU A 500 19.76 13.76 -1.68
N LEU A 501 19.55 13.83 -2.99
CA LEU A 501 20.12 14.87 -3.87
C LEU A 501 19.20 16.10 -4.06
N THR A 502 17.91 15.99 -3.72
CA THR A 502 16.92 17.09 -3.76
C THR A 502 17.04 17.95 -2.49
N ASP A 503 15.95 18.55 -2.02
CA ASP A 503 15.91 19.52 -0.93
C ASP A 503 16.00 18.89 0.47
N ASP A 504 16.17 19.74 1.49
CA ASP A 504 16.38 19.28 2.86
C ASP A 504 15.15 18.62 3.51
N SER A 505 13.92 18.83 2.99
CA SER A 505 12.76 18.09 3.47
C SER A 505 12.79 16.64 2.98
N ALA A 506 13.12 16.42 1.71
CA ALA A 506 13.30 15.09 1.14
C ALA A 506 14.48 14.35 1.81
N ARG A 507 15.60 15.03 2.06
CA ARG A 507 16.75 14.47 2.82
C ARG A 507 16.35 14.09 4.25
N THR A 508 15.61 14.95 4.95
CA THR A 508 15.09 14.67 6.30
C THR A 508 14.18 13.44 6.29
N GLN A 509 13.33 13.30 5.27
CA GLN A 509 12.50 12.11 5.09
C GLN A 509 13.34 10.83 4.91
N VAL A 510 14.44 10.89 4.14
CA VAL A 510 15.35 9.75 4.00
C VAL A 510 16.04 9.41 5.33
N TRP A 511 16.66 10.39 6.00
CA TRP A 511 17.42 10.14 7.22
C TRP A 511 16.57 9.63 8.38
N THR A 512 15.40 10.23 8.63
CA THR A 512 14.48 9.76 9.70
C THR A 512 13.97 8.34 9.44
N SER A 513 13.77 7.96 8.17
CA SER A 513 13.41 6.60 7.76
C SER A 513 14.56 5.60 7.97
N ILE A 514 15.79 5.97 7.61
CA ILE A 514 17.00 5.17 7.84
C ILE A 514 17.23 4.97 9.34
N VAL A 515 17.06 6.02 10.15
CA VAL A 515 17.13 5.93 11.63
C VAL A 515 16.07 4.98 12.17
N SER A 516 14.83 5.07 11.70
CA SER A 516 13.74 4.17 12.14
C SER A 516 14.03 2.70 11.79
N LEU A 517 14.52 2.44 10.57
CA LEU A 517 14.99 1.11 10.15
C LEU A 517 16.16 0.60 11.00
N ALA A 518 17.16 1.46 11.25
CA ALA A 518 18.35 1.12 12.02
C ALA A 518 18.03 0.84 13.50
N VAL A 519 17.13 1.63 14.12
CA VAL A 519 16.65 1.40 15.49
C VAL A 519 15.94 0.04 15.57
N ILE A 520 14.99 -0.25 14.67
CA ILE A 520 14.31 -1.56 14.66
C ILE A 520 15.33 -2.69 14.49
N ALA A 521 16.28 -2.55 13.55
CA ALA A 521 17.34 -3.52 13.33
C ALA A 521 18.27 -3.73 14.54
N ALA A 522 18.56 -2.68 15.32
CA ALA A 522 19.40 -2.75 16.51
C ALA A 522 18.81 -3.63 17.63
N PHE A 523 17.48 -3.78 17.70
CA PHE A 523 16.82 -4.70 18.64
C PHE A 523 16.81 -6.18 18.18
N TRP A 524 17.09 -6.47 16.90
CA TRP A 524 17.09 -7.83 16.37
C TRP A 524 17.98 -8.84 17.13
N PRO A 525 19.22 -8.52 17.57
CA PRO A 525 20.05 -9.46 18.34
C PRO A 525 19.42 -9.90 19.67
N LEU A 526 18.59 -9.05 20.29
CA LEU A 526 17.89 -9.38 21.53
C LEU A 526 16.75 -10.37 21.26
N VAL A 527 15.96 -10.14 20.21
CA VAL A 527 14.90 -11.08 19.77
C VAL A 527 15.52 -12.41 19.33
N ARG A 528 16.59 -12.40 18.54
CA ARG A 528 17.32 -13.60 18.11
C ARG A 528 17.87 -14.43 19.29
N ARG A 529 18.30 -13.78 20.38
CA ARG A 529 18.68 -14.45 21.64
C ARG A 529 17.48 -15.11 22.33
N GLN A 530 16.30 -14.47 22.33
CA GLN A 530 15.08 -15.05 22.89
C GLN A 530 14.55 -16.24 22.06
N LEU A 531 14.56 -16.15 20.72
CA LEU A 531 14.20 -17.27 19.82
C LEU A 531 15.04 -18.52 20.11
N ARG A 532 16.37 -18.36 20.19
CA ARG A 532 17.31 -19.44 20.53
C ARG A 532 17.03 -20.06 21.91
N LYS A 533 16.77 -19.24 22.93
CA LYS A 533 16.37 -19.70 24.27
C LYS A 533 14.99 -20.36 24.31
N GLY A 534 14.13 -20.12 23.33
CA GLY A 534 12.87 -20.84 23.13
C GLY A 534 13.10 -22.23 22.57
N ALA A 535 13.80 -22.32 21.44
CA ALA A 535 14.10 -23.60 20.78
C ALA A 535 14.85 -24.57 21.71
N ALA A 536 15.86 -24.09 22.45
CA ALA A 536 16.63 -24.87 23.43
C ALA A 536 15.87 -25.19 24.75
N LYS A 537 14.54 -25.05 24.75
CA LYS A 537 13.61 -25.56 25.77
C LYS A 537 12.51 -26.47 25.18
N GLU A 538 12.56 -26.68 23.86
CA GLU A 538 11.59 -27.46 23.09
C GLU A 538 12.27 -28.65 22.37
N SER A 539 13.61 -28.61 22.28
CA SER A 539 14.53 -29.76 22.18
C SER A 539 14.93 -30.27 23.56
#